data_AF-A0A959FIX9-F1
#
_entry.id   AF-A0A959FIX9-F1
#
_cell.length_a   1.000
_cell.length_b   1.000
_cell.length_c   1.000
_cell.angle_alpha   90.00
_cell.angle_beta   90.00
_cell.angle_gamma   90.00
#
_symmetry.space_group_name_H-M   'P 1'
#
loop_
_entity.id
_entity.type
_entity.pdbx_description
1 polymer ?
#
loop_
_entity_poly.entity_id
_entity_poly.type
_entity_poly.pdbx_seq_one_letter_code
_entity_poly.pdbx_strand_id
1 'polypeptide(L)'
;MIRFFKNPFSDKTLLTGLIFLLVSFICFISTIHSEAVAFDIFSQSFFVNYGLFWTYLIIMLVYNQMEFGKWWRFKSLANNLLLLQLGNLSAYALNRTVPVFNVSTDWLVSYLVLYNLALILFALRTDRRPDSINFALAFILSTGLVFQLYESIYIGPIYAIGIVAFWFYGLSLHAFIPFWFLLAGGRIILKYWRISVRYKPVILTGILLPLVMISLFTIRWVTLQHHITEDFHQQHQPKVERDLPAWVRLSQDLPLDWISERILKSGLVYKTFDAANFGAFMGGDLLNERRQHDPLVYIASVFGSDLRDVDDNNRLHLLRAMFDQRHQTEAKLWRGDNLKTSDIVTNVQLFPEYRLAYTEKTILIHNQLRLDQFRRTQEALYTFYLPEGSVVTSAALWIEGEERPAYLTTKEKADSAYTQIVGYERRDPLLVHWQEGNRVSVRIFPCTPEKDRQFKIGITSPMAYPGEGRLEYHNI
;
A
#
# COMPACT_ATOMS: atom_id res chain seq x y z
N MET A 1 21.64 -6.09 42.39
CA MET A 1 20.50 -6.16 41.44
C MET A 1 21.07 -6.05 40.03
N ILE A 2 21.14 -7.16 39.28
CA ILE A 2 21.75 -7.19 37.95
C ILE A 2 20.88 -6.35 37.00
N ARG A 3 21.37 -5.18 36.57
CA ARG A 3 20.65 -4.33 35.60
C ARG A 3 20.85 -4.92 34.20
N PHE A 4 19.86 -5.71 33.76
CA PHE A 4 19.80 -6.30 32.41
C PHE A 4 19.66 -5.27 31.29
N PHE A 5 19.19 -4.08 31.62
CA PHE A 5 19.02 -2.95 30.70
C PHE A 5 19.85 -1.75 31.16
N LYS A 6 20.38 -1.01 30.18
CA LYS A 6 20.98 0.31 30.41
C LYS A 6 19.91 1.21 31.01
N ASN A 7 20.27 1.97 32.05
CA ASN A 7 19.40 3.06 32.50
C ASN A 7 19.57 4.21 31.48
N PRO A 8 18.56 4.52 30.63
CA PRO A 8 18.73 5.56 29.62
C PRO A 8 19.07 6.92 30.25
N PHE A 9 18.60 7.19 31.47
CA PHE A 9 18.94 8.42 32.21
C PHE A 9 20.43 8.55 32.58
N SER A 10 21.23 7.49 32.45
CA SER A 10 22.68 7.54 32.71
C SER A 10 23.54 7.92 31.50
N ASP A 11 22.99 7.81 30.29
CA ASP A 11 23.67 8.08 29.02
C ASP A 11 22.87 9.16 28.29
N LYS A 12 23.25 10.44 28.48
CA LYS A 12 22.50 11.59 27.97
C LYS A 12 22.28 11.50 26.46
N THR A 13 23.29 11.08 25.70
CA THR A 13 23.21 10.92 24.25
C THR A 13 22.18 9.86 23.86
N LEU A 14 22.18 8.71 24.54
CA LEU A 14 21.20 7.65 24.31
C LEU A 14 19.77 8.12 24.65
N LEU A 15 19.58 8.81 25.78
CA LEU A 15 18.28 9.35 26.17
C LEU A 15 17.75 10.36 25.15
N THR A 16 18.59 11.30 24.71
CA THR A 16 18.21 12.27 23.67
C THR A 16 17.79 11.57 22.38
N GLY A 17 18.52 10.53 21.97
CA GLY A 17 18.15 9.74 20.79
C GLY A 17 16.79 9.05 20.91
N LEU A 18 16.48 8.49 22.08
CA LEU A 18 15.18 7.85 22.33
C LEU A 18 14.03 8.87 22.34
N ILE A 19 14.24 10.04 22.96
CA ILE A 19 13.25 11.13 22.96
C ILE A 19 12.99 11.60 21.52
N PHE A 20 14.06 11.85 20.75
CA PHE A 20 13.92 12.28 19.36
C PHE A 20 13.21 11.23 18.52
N LEU A 21 13.54 9.95 18.71
CA LEU A 21 12.88 8.85 18.01
C LEU A 21 11.38 8.77 18.33
N LEU A 22 11.01 8.97 19.60
CA LEU A 22 9.61 9.01 20.01
C LEU A 22 8.86 10.18 19.38
N VAL A 23 9.43 11.39 19.41
CA VAL A 23 8.85 12.59 18.80
C VAL A 23 8.70 12.41 17.28
N SER A 24 9.75 11.90 16.63
CA SER A 24 9.78 11.57 15.20
C SER A 24 8.67 10.58 14.84
N PHE A 25 8.51 9.50 15.61
CA PHE A 25 7.48 8.48 15.39
C PHE A 25 6.06 9.03 15.58
N ILE A 26 5.81 9.82 16.64
CA ILE A 26 4.49 10.45 16.88
C ILE A 26 4.15 11.40 15.73
N CYS A 27 5.10 12.23 15.30
CA CYS A 27 4.92 13.13 14.17
C CYS A 27 4.59 12.35 12.88
N PHE A 28 5.34 11.28 12.60
CA PHE A 28 5.12 10.43 11.42
C PHE A 28 3.75 9.75 11.42
N ILE A 29 3.28 9.22 12.55
CA ILE A 29 1.95 8.59 12.66
C ILE A 29 0.83 9.61 12.57
N SER A 30 0.95 10.75 13.26
CA SER A 30 -0.09 11.79 13.25
C SER A 30 -0.40 12.32 11.85
N THR A 31 0.56 12.19 10.94
CA THR A 31 0.49 12.68 9.56
C THR A 31 0.20 11.57 8.52
N ILE A 32 -0.04 10.33 8.96
CA ILE A 32 -0.24 9.18 8.05
C ILE A 32 -1.50 9.31 7.19
N HIS A 33 -2.53 10.00 7.71
CA HIS A 33 -3.81 10.22 7.01
C HIS A 33 -3.90 11.59 6.32
N SER A 34 -3.03 12.55 6.66
CA SER A 34 -3.13 13.94 6.19
C SER A 34 -2.16 14.29 5.05
N GLU A 35 -1.09 13.51 4.88
CA GLU A 35 -0.02 13.82 3.91
C GLU A 35 -0.04 12.88 2.70
N ALA A 36 -1.22 12.45 2.28
CA ALA A 36 -1.36 11.90 0.94
C ALA A 36 -1.22 13.06 -0.06
N VAL A 37 0.03 13.30 -0.47
CA VAL A 37 0.43 14.03 -1.68
C VAL A 37 0.15 15.54 -1.65
N ALA A 38 0.79 16.24 -0.71
CA ALA A 38 1.06 17.66 -0.90
C ALA A 38 2.17 17.86 -1.93
N PHE A 39 1.97 18.79 -2.86
CA PHE A 39 3.03 19.28 -3.77
C PHE A 39 3.90 20.38 -3.13
N ASP A 40 3.90 20.47 -1.80
CA ASP A 40 5.12 20.86 -1.11
C ASP A 40 6.15 19.78 -1.46
N ILE A 41 7.28 20.17 -2.08
CA ILE A 41 8.36 19.24 -2.47
C ILE A 41 8.73 18.33 -1.27
N PHE A 42 8.54 18.86 -0.05
CA PHE A 42 8.80 18.20 1.22
C PHE A 42 7.70 18.52 2.24
N SER A 43 7.12 17.50 2.86
CA SER A 43 6.06 17.70 3.86
C SER A 43 6.60 18.28 5.17
N GLN A 44 5.73 18.91 5.97
CA GLN A 44 6.10 19.38 7.31
C GLN A 44 6.59 18.23 8.19
N SER A 45 5.93 17.07 8.11
CA SER A 45 6.39 15.84 8.76
C SER A 45 7.81 15.47 8.34
N PHE A 46 8.11 15.52 7.03
CA PHE A 46 9.45 15.25 6.54
C PHE A 46 10.49 16.20 7.17
N PHE A 47 10.26 17.52 7.15
CA PHE A 47 11.24 18.47 7.71
C PHE A 47 11.47 18.28 9.20
N VAL A 48 10.45 17.93 9.98
CA VAL A 48 10.60 17.61 11.40
C VAL A 48 11.47 16.36 11.58
N ASN A 49 11.15 15.27 10.88
CA ASN A 49 11.91 14.02 10.95
C ASN A 49 13.36 14.19 10.48
N TYR A 50 13.54 14.92 9.38
CA TYR A 50 14.83 15.26 8.80
C TYR A 50 15.67 16.13 9.74
N GLY A 51 15.07 17.17 10.34
CA GLY A 51 15.71 18.04 11.31
C GLY A 51 16.15 17.28 12.56
N LEU A 52 15.32 16.37 13.09
CA LEU A 52 15.67 15.52 14.23
C LEU A 52 16.83 14.57 13.91
N PHE A 53 16.82 13.97 12.71
CA PHE A 53 17.93 13.12 12.23
C PHE A 53 19.25 13.89 12.20
N TRP A 54 19.30 15.07 11.56
CA TRP A 54 20.52 15.87 11.47
C TRP A 54 20.97 16.43 12.81
N THR A 55 20.03 16.89 13.64
CA THR A 55 20.35 17.38 14.99
C THR A 55 20.99 16.27 15.81
N TYR A 56 20.42 15.05 15.77
CA TYR A 56 21.00 13.91 16.47
C TYR A 56 22.36 13.48 15.90
N LEU A 57 22.54 13.54 14.57
CA LEU A 57 23.84 13.31 13.94
C LEU A 57 24.89 14.30 14.47
N ILE A 58 24.57 15.58 14.54
CA ILE A 58 25.48 16.62 15.06
C ILE A 58 25.83 16.34 16.53
N ILE A 59 24.83 16.05 17.37
CA ILE A 59 25.05 15.67 18.79
C ILE A 59 26.01 14.47 18.89
N MET A 60 25.80 13.45 18.04
CA MET A 60 26.65 12.27 17.97
C MET A 60 28.09 12.60 17.52
N LEU A 61 28.26 13.48 16.53
CA LEU A 61 29.57 13.89 16.04
C LEU A 61 30.34 14.70 17.09
N VAL A 62 29.67 15.61 17.82
CA VAL A 62 30.24 16.35 18.96
C VAL A 62 30.64 15.39 20.08
N TYR A 63 29.76 14.47 20.44
CA TYR A 63 30.05 13.43 21.43
C TYR A 63 31.29 12.59 21.04
N ASN A 64 31.39 12.16 19.78
CA ASN A 64 32.55 11.40 19.29
C ASN A 64 33.85 12.21 19.35
N GLN A 65 33.78 13.51 19.06
CA GLN A 65 34.93 14.40 19.15
C GLN A 65 35.40 14.56 20.60
N MET A 66 34.48 14.77 21.54
CA MET A 66 34.80 14.92 22.97
C MET A 66 35.33 13.62 23.58
N GLU A 67 34.70 12.48 23.27
CA GLU A 67 35.02 11.20 23.91
C GLU A 67 36.18 10.46 23.24
N PHE A 68 36.34 10.59 21.92
CA PHE A 68 37.30 9.80 21.14
C PHE A 68 38.28 10.62 20.28
N GLY A 69 38.23 11.95 20.37
CA GLY A 69 39.11 12.87 19.64
C GLY A 69 38.92 12.89 18.13
N LYS A 70 37.84 12.29 17.60
CA LYS A 70 37.54 12.24 16.16
C LYS A 70 36.04 12.34 15.90
N TRP A 71 35.62 13.31 15.09
CA TRP A 71 34.24 13.51 14.65
C TRP A 71 33.58 12.25 14.06
N TRP A 72 34.19 11.67 13.02
CA TRP A 72 33.64 10.54 12.26
C TRP A 72 34.02 9.18 12.87
N ARG A 73 33.71 8.97 14.15
CA ARG A 73 34.08 7.75 14.89
C ARG A 73 32.91 7.10 15.63
N PHE A 74 32.12 6.34 14.90
CA PHE A 74 30.89 5.67 15.35
C PHE A 74 31.13 4.41 16.21
N LYS A 75 31.76 4.53 17.39
CA LYS A 75 32.02 3.39 18.29
C LYS A 75 30.79 2.89 19.06
N SER A 76 29.88 3.80 19.43
CA SER A 76 28.68 3.45 20.20
C SER A 76 27.61 2.83 19.30
N LEU A 77 27.57 1.49 19.24
CA LEU A 77 26.58 0.79 18.42
C LEU A 77 25.14 1.17 18.78
N ALA A 78 24.83 1.35 20.07
CA ALA A 78 23.49 1.75 20.51
C ALA A 78 23.08 3.10 19.93
N ASN A 79 23.97 4.10 20.00
CA ASN A 79 23.65 5.44 19.50
C ASN A 79 23.60 5.46 17.97
N ASN A 80 24.47 4.68 17.30
CA ASN A 80 24.42 4.51 15.84
C ASN A 80 23.08 3.92 15.39
N LEU A 81 22.55 2.93 16.13
CA LEU A 81 21.26 2.33 15.80
C LEU A 81 20.12 3.34 15.93
N LEU A 82 20.12 4.18 16.97
CA LEU A 82 19.12 5.24 17.09
C LEU A 82 19.22 6.28 15.96
N LEU A 83 20.44 6.62 15.53
CA LEU A 83 20.66 7.49 14.38
C LEU A 83 20.08 6.87 13.10
N LEU A 84 20.29 5.57 12.88
CA LEU A 84 19.72 4.87 11.73
C LEU A 84 18.20 4.77 11.81
N GLN A 85 17.62 4.57 12.99
CA GLN A 85 16.16 4.58 13.21
C GLN A 85 15.55 5.94 12.86
N LEU A 86 16.17 7.04 13.31
CA LEU A 86 15.74 8.40 12.95
C LEU A 86 15.86 8.64 11.45
N GLY A 87 16.97 8.22 10.86
CA GLY A 87 17.15 8.30 9.41
C GLY A 87 16.09 7.49 8.67
N ASN A 88 15.72 6.30 9.17
CA ASN A 88 14.69 5.45 8.58
C ASN A 88 13.34 6.17 8.54
N LEU A 89 12.90 6.73 9.68
CA LEU A 89 11.65 7.51 9.74
C LEU A 89 11.70 8.73 8.82
N SER A 90 12.84 9.42 8.75
CA SER A 90 13.05 10.52 7.80
C SER A 90 12.95 10.05 6.34
N ALA A 91 13.51 8.88 5.99
CA ALA A 91 13.41 8.30 4.65
C ALA A 91 11.97 7.91 4.30
N TYR A 92 11.25 7.28 5.22
CA TYR A 92 9.84 6.95 5.03
C TYR A 92 8.96 8.21 4.94
N ALA A 93 9.30 9.28 5.66
CA ALA A 93 8.61 10.56 5.54
C ALA A 93 8.86 11.19 4.16
N LEU A 94 10.11 11.15 3.67
CA LEU A 94 10.46 11.60 2.33
C LEU A 94 9.75 10.78 1.26
N ASN A 95 9.62 9.47 1.46
CA ASN A 95 8.97 8.56 0.52
C ASN A 95 7.47 8.88 0.30
N ARG A 96 6.84 9.64 1.19
CA ARG A 96 5.46 10.12 1.01
C ARG A 96 5.35 11.24 -0.04
N THR A 97 6.41 12.03 -0.23
CA THR A 97 6.45 13.13 -1.22
C THR A 97 7.22 12.76 -2.48
N VAL A 98 8.35 12.06 -2.34
CA VAL A 98 9.19 11.56 -3.43
C VAL A 98 9.22 10.04 -3.34
N PRO A 99 8.24 9.33 -3.94
CA PRO A 99 8.11 7.88 -3.77
C PRO A 99 9.24 7.14 -4.51
N VAL A 100 10.14 6.54 -3.72
CA VAL A 100 11.11 5.53 -4.16
C VAL A 100 10.49 4.13 -4.01
N PHE A 101 9.78 3.91 -2.91
CA PHE A 101 9.01 2.71 -2.61
C PHE A 101 7.51 2.96 -2.80
N ASN A 102 6.83 1.96 -3.35
CA ASN A 102 5.37 1.86 -3.26
C ASN A 102 4.93 1.53 -1.82
N VAL A 103 3.64 1.64 -1.53
CA VAL A 103 3.09 1.38 -0.18
C VAL A 103 3.40 -0.05 0.24
N SER A 104 4.02 -0.25 1.40
CA SER A 104 4.34 -1.60 1.90
C SER A 104 3.06 -2.41 2.15
N THR A 105 3.10 -3.71 1.86
CA THR A 105 2.04 -4.64 2.26
C THR A 105 1.90 -4.74 3.78
N ASP A 106 0.71 -5.09 4.27
CA ASP A 106 0.42 -5.15 5.72
C ASP A 106 1.35 -6.07 6.51
N TRP A 107 1.73 -7.21 5.91
CA TRP A 107 2.68 -8.15 6.52
C TRP A 107 4.07 -7.52 6.65
N LEU A 108 4.49 -6.75 5.63
CA LEU A 108 5.77 -6.06 5.63
C LEU A 108 5.77 -4.94 6.66
N VAL A 109 4.70 -4.16 6.76
CA VAL A 109 4.55 -3.12 7.79
C VAL A 109 4.68 -3.73 9.20
N SER A 110 3.97 -4.84 9.45
CA SER A 110 4.03 -5.55 10.73
C SER A 110 5.45 -6.06 11.04
N TYR A 111 6.14 -6.61 10.04
CA TYR A 111 7.52 -7.06 10.14
C TYR A 111 8.49 -5.90 10.44
N LEU A 112 8.35 -4.76 9.74
CA LEU A 112 9.17 -3.58 9.94
C LEU A 112 9.03 -3.03 11.36
N VAL A 113 7.81 -2.97 11.90
CA VAL A 113 7.58 -2.55 13.29
C VAL A 113 8.30 -3.49 14.27
N LEU A 114 8.15 -4.81 14.08
CA LEU A 114 8.81 -5.81 14.91
C LEU A 114 10.35 -5.72 14.85
N TYR A 115 10.91 -5.57 13.64
CA TYR A 115 12.35 -5.46 13.42
C TYR A 115 12.94 -4.19 14.06
N ASN A 116 12.28 -3.04 13.87
CA ASN A 116 12.73 -1.78 14.45
C ASN A 116 12.62 -1.78 15.99
N LEU A 117 11.56 -2.38 16.55
CA LEU A 117 11.45 -2.60 17.99
C LEU A 117 12.59 -3.50 18.52
N ALA A 118 12.94 -4.58 17.80
CA ALA A 118 14.05 -5.45 18.17
C ALA A 118 15.39 -4.69 18.16
N LEU A 119 15.62 -3.77 17.22
CA LEU A 119 16.81 -2.92 17.20
C LEU A 119 16.89 -1.97 18.41
N ILE A 120 15.76 -1.36 18.78
CA ILE A 120 15.68 -0.50 19.99
C ILE A 120 15.94 -1.33 21.25
N LEU A 121 15.29 -2.49 21.39
CA LEU A 121 15.51 -3.39 22.51
C LEU A 121 16.96 -3.88 22.59
N PHE A 122 17.57 -4.18 21.44
CA PHE A 122 18.99 -4.49 21.37
C PHE A 122 19.87 -3.34 21.84
N ALA A 123 19.55 -2.09 21.48
CA ALA A 123 20.31 -0.91 21.90
C ALA A 123 20.24 -0.68 23.43
N LEU A 124 19.07 -0.94 24.03
CA LEU A 124 18.82 -0.77 25.47
C LEU A 124 19.36 -1.91 26.33
N ARG A 125 19.40 -3.14 25.81
CA ARG A 125 19.83 -4.31 26.57
C ARG A 125 21.35 -4.34 26.73
N THR A 126 21.85 -4.37 27.96
CA THR A 126 23.29 -4.49 28.25
C THR A 126 23.73 -5.95 28.28
N ASP A 127 22.91 -6.80 28.89
CA ASP A 127 23.22 -8.21 29.07
C ASP A 127 23.05 -9.01 27.77
N ARG A 128 24.09 -9.76 27.43
CA ARG A 128 24.18 -10.59 26.21
C ARG A 128 24.27 -12.08 26.51
N ARG A 129 24.06 -12.49 27.77
CA ARG A 129 24.02 -13.90 28.13
C ARG A 129 22.88 -14.62 27.37
N PRO A 130 23.05 -15.90 27.01
CA PRO A 130 22.00 -16.68 26.37
C PRO A 130 20.77 -16.79 27.27
N ASP A 131 19.72 -16.08 26.89
CA ASP A 131 18.40 -16.10 27.51
C ASP A 131 17.33 -15.90 26.42
N SER A 132 16.06 -16.14 26.78
CA SER A 132 14.95 -16.15 25.82
C SER A 132 14.84 -14.85 25.01
N ILE A 133 15.12 -13.69 25.63
CA ILE A 133 15.01 -12.41 24.94
C ILE A 133 16.18 -12.22 23.98
N ASN A 134 17.41 -12.55 24.39
CA ASN A 134 18.55 -12.48 23.48
C ASN A 134 18.47 -13.49 22.33
N PHE A 135 17.87 -14.67 22.55
CA PHE A 135 17.56 -15.59 21.46
C PHE A 135 16.53 -15.01 20.49
N ALA A 136 15.44 -14.42 20.99
CA ALA A 136 14.45 -13.75 20.16
C ALA A 136 15.07 -12.58 19.37
N LEU A 137 15.89 -11.75 20.01
CA LEU A 137 16.61 -10.66 19.34
C LEU A 137 17.58 -11.19 18.28
N ALA A 138 18.38 -12.21 18.60
CA ALA A 138 19.32 -12.79 17.63
C ALA A 138 18.59 -13.35 16.40
N PHE A 139 17.42 -13.97 16.60
CA PHE A 139 16.58 -14.48 15.52
C PHE A 139 15.97 -13.36 14.67
N ILE A 140 15.27 -12.40 15.27
CA ILE A 140 14.61 -11.30 14.54
C ILE A 140 15.63 -10.42 13.81
N LEU A 141 16.77 -10.13 14.45
CA LEU A 141 17.80 -9.31 13.83
C LEU A 141 18.55 -10.05 12.71
N SER A 142 18.60 -11.39 12.75
CA SER A 142 19.19 -12.16 11.67
C SER A 142 18.29 -12.31 10.45
N THR A 143 16.96 -12.40 10.64
CA THR A 143 16.01 -12.26 9.52
C THR A 143 16.09 -10.85 8.92
N GLY A 144 16.21 -9.84 9.79
CA GLY A 144 16.42 -8.44 9.41
C GLY A 144 17.65 -8.21 8.54
N LEU A 145 18.73 -8.97 8.73
CA LEU A 145 19.92 -8.85 7.88
C LEU A 145 19.62 -9.23 6.42
N VAL A 146 18.83 -10.28 6.20
CA VAL A 146 18.41 -10.72 4.85
C VAL A 146 17.53 -9.65 4.21
N PHE A 147 16.61 -9.09 4.98
CA PHE A 147 15.74 -8.01 4.51
C PHE A 147 16.52 -6.73 4.16
N GLN A 148 17.48 -6.31 5.00
CA GLN A 148 18.32 -5.14 4.73
C GLN A 148 19.26 -5.34 3.54
N LEU A 149 19.69 -6.57 3.28
CA LEU A 149 20.41 -6.92 2.05
C LEU A 149 19.51 -6.72 0.83
N TYR A 150 18.26 -7.20 0.89
CA TYR A 150 17.27 -6.99 -0.15
C TYR A 150 17.02 -5.49 -0.42
N GLU A 151 16.70 -4.70 0.61
CA GLU A 151 16.46 -3.25 0.46
C GLU A 151 17.70 -2.55 -0.12
N SER A 152 18.90 -2.97 0.30
CA SER A 152 20.15 -2.40 -0.21
C SER A 152 20.36 -2.69 -1.71
N ILE A 153 19.93 -3.86 -2.20
CA ILE A 153 19.99 -4.21 -3.63
C ILE A 153 18.89 -3.47 -4.38
N TYR A 154 17.68 -3.40 -3.82
CA TYR A 154 16.53 -2.72 -4.41
C TYR A 154 16.79 -1.23 -4.69
N ILE A 155 17.38 -0.52 -3.72
CA ILE A 155 17.74 0.91 -3.88
C ILE A 155 19.04 1.10 -4.69
N GLY A 156 19.83 0.05 -4.89
CA GLY A 156 21.10 0.08 -5.62
C GLY A 156 21.17 0.99 -6.86
N PRO A 157 20.15 0.99 -7.75
CA PRO A 157 20.16 1.80 -8.98
C PRO A 157 20.25 3.31 -8.74
N ILE A 158 19.72 3.80 -7.61
CA ILE A 158 19.74 5.23 -7.28
C ILE A 158 20.97 5.62 -6.45
N TYR A 159 21.87 4.70 -6.09
CA TYR A 159 23.07 5.05 -5.32
C TYR A 159 24.00 6.00 -6.09
N ALA A 160 24.20 5.80 -7.38
CA ALA A 160 25.03 6.70 -8.19
C ALA A 160 24.46 8.12 -8.21
N ILE A 161 23.15 8.24 -8.44
CA ILE A 161 22.41 9.50 -8.34
C ILE A 161 22.58 10.07 -6.92
N GLY A 162 22.46 9.23 -5.91
CA GLY A 162 22.57 9.65 -4.52
C GLY A 162 23.95 10.22 -4.16
N ILE A 163 25.04 9.65 -4.69
CA ILE A 163 26.39 10.18 -4.50
C ILE A 163 26.51 11.57 -5.13
N VAL A 164 26.04 11.74 -6.37
CA VAL A 164 26.12 13.01 -7.09
C VAL A 164 25.24 14.07 -6.44
N ALA A 165 24.02 13.70 -6.05
CA ALA A 165 23.02 14.59 -5.47
C ALA A 165 23.27 14.94 -4.00
N PHE A 166 24.29 14.36 -3.36
CA PHE A 166 24.63 14.60 -1.96
C PHE A 166 24.78 16.08 -1.60
N TRP A 167 25.30 16.87 -2.53
CA TRP A 167 25.51 18.32 -2.34
C TRP A 167 24.22 19.13 -2.28
N PHE A 168 23.07 18.56 -2.69
CA PHE A 168 21.76 19.17 -2.55
C PHE A 168 21.15 18.83 -1.20
N TYR A 169 21.71 19.45 -0.15
CA TYR A 169 21.20 19.36 1.23
C TYR A 169 21.20 17.93 1.80
N GLY A 170 22.08 17.02 1.37
CA GLY A 170 22.21 15.70 1.98
C GLY A 170 20.96 14.81 1.92
N LEU A 171 19.95 15.16 1.13
CA LEU A 171 18.71 14.40 0.97
C LEU A 171 18.97 12.99 0.44
N SER A 172 19.97 12.86 -0.42
CA SER A 172 20.35 11.58 -0.99
C SER A 172 20.97 10.59 0.01
N LEU A 173 21.36 11.03 1.20
CA LEU A 173 21.85 10.12 2.25
C LEU A 173 20.80 9.08 2.66
N HIS A 174 19.51 9.39 2.51
CA HIS A 174 18.43 8.45 2.80
C HIS A 174 18.50 7.19 1.94
N ALA A 175 18.99 7.29 0.69
CA ALA A 175 19.16 6.14 -0.18
C ALA A 175 20.11 5.10 0.44
N PHE A 176 21.12 5.54 1.21
CA PHE A 176 22.11 4.66 1.81
C PHE A 176 21.69 4.06 3.16
N ILE A 177 20.52 4.42 3.70
CA ILE A 177 20.09 3.96 5.03
C ILE A 177 20.00 2.44 5.14
N PRO A 178 19.40 1.72 4.18
CA PRO A 178 19.37 0.26 4.24
C PRO A 178 20.77 -0.36 4.23
N PHE A 179 21.68 0.20 3.45
CA PHE A 179 23.08 -0.23 3.43
C PHE A 179 23.77 -0.04 4.78
N TRP A 180 23.52 1.08 5.46
CA TRP A 180 24.05 1.30 6.81
C TRP A 180 23.42 0.38 7.86
N PHE A 181 22.12 0.07 7.75
CA PHE A 181 21.48 -0.97 8.56
C PHE A 181 22.07 -2.35 8.30
N LEU A 182 22.38 -2.70 7.05
CA LEU A 182 23.05 -3.96 6.70
C LEU A 182 24.41 -4.07 7.40
N LEU A 183 25.23 -3.02 7.37
CA LEU A 183 26.52 -2.99 8.06
C LEU A 183 26.37 -3.05 9.59
N ALA A 184 25.41 -2.32 10.17
CA ALA A 184 25.14 -2.35 11.60
C ALA A 184 24.61 -3.72 12.05
N GLY A 185 23.69 -4.30 11.29
CA GLY A 185 23.15 -5.64 11.46
C GLY A 185 24.24 -6.70 11.44
N GLY A 186 25.14 -6.65 10.45
CA GLY A 186 26.29 -7.55 10.36
C GLY A 186 27.16 -7.50 11.62
N ARG A 187 27.42 -6.29 12.15
CA ARG A 187 28.15 -6.12 13.43
C ARG A 187 27.39 -6.71 14.62
N ILE A 188 26.07 -6.58 14.66
CA ILE A 188 25.22 -7.18 15.71
C ILE A 188 25.31 -8.70 15.66
N ILE A 189 25.15 -9.30 14.47
CA ILE A 189 25.23 -10.75 14.30
C ILE A 189 26.60 -11.26 14.70
N LEU A 190 27.68 -10.63 14.23
CA LEU A 190 29.05 -11.00 14.60
C LEU A 190 29.27 -10.92 16.11
N LYS A 191 28.64 -9.95 16.79
CA LYS A 191 28.68 -9.83 18.25
C LYS A 191 28.02 -11.03 18.92
N TYR A 192 26.79 -11.38 18.56
CA TYR A 192 26.12 -12.57 19.12
C TYR A 192 26.89 -13.87 18.80
N TRP A 193 27.38 -14.00 17.57
CA TRP A 193 28.14 -15.16 17.11
C TRP A 193 29.41 -15.43 17.95
N ARG A 194 30.10 -14.37 18.37
CA ARG A 194 31.33 -14.46 19.16
C ARG A 194 31.08 -14.68 20.66
N ILE A 195 29.92 -14.30 21.19
CA ILE A 195 29.62 -14.37 22.63
C ILE A 195 29.36 -15.80 23.10
N SER A 196 28.59 -16.58 22.34
CA SER A 196 28.27 -17.96 22.73
C SER A 196 27.94 -18.81 21.52
N VAL A 197 28.40 -20.06 21.53
CA VAL A 197 28.07 -21.07 20.51
C VAL A 197 26.56 -21.32 20.43
N ARG A 198 25.81 -21.10 21.52
CA ARG A 198 24.35 -21.27 21.57
C ARG A 198 23.59 -20.34 20.60
N TYR A 199 24.15 -19.20 20.22
CA TYR A 199 23.50 -18.29 19.27
C TYR A 199 23.65 -18.70 17.81
N LYS A 200 24.67 -19.51 17.47
CA LYS A 200 24.94 -19.92 16.09
C LYS A 200 23.73 -20.58 15.41
N PRO A 201 23.08 -21.62 15.99
CA PRO A 201 21.91 -22.22 15.35
C PRO A 201 20.77 -21.21 15.19
N VAL A 202 20.51 -20.36 16.19
CA VAL A 202 19.43 -19.35 16.12
C VAL A 202 19.68 -18.32 15.01
N ILE A 203 20.92 -17.85 14.87
CA ILE A 203 21.32 -16.94 13.80
C ILE A 203 21.15 -17.61 12.43
N LEU A 204 21.66 -18.84 12.29
CA LEU A 204 21.55 -19.62 11.05
C LEU A 204 20.09 -19.84 10.67
N THR A 205 19.25 -20.25 11.62
CA THR A 205 17.81 -20.43 11.38
C THR A 205 17.15 -19.12 10.96
N GLY A 206 17.45 -17.99 11.62
CA GLY A 206 16.87 -16.70 11.23
C GLY A 206 17.37 -16.16 9.87
N ILE A 207 18.53 -16.61 9.37
CA ILE A 207 18.97 -16.30 7.99
C ILE A 207 18.33 -17.28 6.99
N LEU A 208 18.37 -18.58 7.29
CA LEU A 208 17.90 -19.63 6.37
C LEU A 208 16.39 -19.62 6.21
N LEU A 209 15.62 -19.34 7.26
CA LEU A 209 14.16 -19.39 7.19
C LEU A 209 13.58 -18.39 6.17
N PRO A 210 13.93 -17.10 6.17
CA PRO A 210 13.49 -16.18 5.12
C PRO A 210 13.93 -16.61 3.71
N LEU A 211 15.16 -17.11 3.56
CA LEU A 211 15.65 -17.60 2.26
C LEU A 211 14.86 -18.80 1.75
N VAL A 212 14.52 -19.75 2.62
CA VAL A 212 13.66 -20.89 2.28
C VAL A 212 12.25 -20.40 1.93
N MET A 213 11.67 -19.47 2.70
CA MET A 213 10.35 -18.91 2.36
C MET A 213 10.35 -18.20 1.01
N ILE A 214 11.37 -17.40 0.72
CA ILE A 214 11.55 -16.74 -0.58
C ILE A 214 11.65 -17.78 -1.70
N SER A 215 12.45 -18.83 -1.52
CA SER A 215 12.61 -19.89 -2.52
C SER A 215 11.30 -20.64 -2.76
N LEU A 216 10.60 -21.07 -1.71
CA LEU A 216 9.32 -21.77 -1.82
C LEU A 216 8.26 -20.91 -2.49
N PHE A 217 8.15 -19.64 -2.08
CA PHE A 217 7.24 -18.68 -2.71
C PHE A 217 7.57 -18.47 -4.18
N THR A 218 8.85 -18.28 -4.51
CA THR A 218 9.31 -18.07 -5.89
C THR A 218 9.06 -19.29 -6.77
N ILE A 219 9.33 -20.50 -6.28
CA ILE A 219 9.04 -21.74 -7.02
C ILE A 219 7.54 -21.81 -7.32
N ARG A 220 6.70 -21.64 -6.30
CA ARG A 220 5.23 -21.67 -6.46
C ARG A 220 4.76 -20.59 -7.43
N TRP A 221 5.29 -19.37 -7.31
CA TRP A 221 5.00 -18.24 -8.19
C TRP A 221 5.33 -18.56 -9.64
N VAL A 222 6.56 -18.99 -9.92
CA VAL A 222 7.03 -19.27 -11.29
C VAL A 222 6.26 -20.43 -11.90
N THR A 223 6.02 -21.52 -11.16
CA THR A 223 5.23 -22.65 -11.65
C THR A 223 3.81 -22.23 -12.03
N LEU A 224 3.16 -21.46 -11.16
CA LEU A 224 1.78 -21.02 -11.41
C LEU A 224 1.68 -19.98 -12.52
N GLN A 225 2.63 -19.05 -12.57
CA GLN A 225 2.71 -18.04 -13.62
C GLN A 225 2.95 -18.69 -14.99
N HIS A 226 3.83 -19.68 -15.07
CA HIS A 226 4.07 -20.42 -16.30
C HIS A 226 2.80 -21.14 -16.78
N HIS A 227 2.08 -21.82 -15.87
CA HIS A 227 0.80 -22.45 -16.18
C HIS A 227 -0.23 -21.45 -16.76
N ILE A 228 -0.35 -20.27 -16.14
CA ILE A 228 -1.23 -19.20 -16.62
C ILE A 228 -0.82 -18.76 -18.04
N THR A 229 0.46 -18.41 -18.22
CA THR A 229 0.98 -17.90 -19.49
C THR A 229 0.83 -18.94 -20.61
N GLU A 230 1.12 -20.21 -20.36
CA GLU A 230 0.96 -21.28 -21.35
C GLU A 230 -0.49 -21.48 -21.79
N ASP A 231 -1.46 -21.48 -20.88
CA ASP A 231 -2.88 -21.66 -21.26
C ASP A 231 -3.39 -20.50 -22.12
N PHE A 232 -2.94 -19.27 -21.86
CA PHE A 232 -3.24 -18.10 -22.71
C PHE A 232 -2.56 -18.18 -24.08
N HIS A 233 -1.31 -18.64 -24.16
CA HIS A 233 -0.63 -18.81 -25.45
C HIS A 233 -1.26 -19.91 -26.31
N GLN A 234 -1.73 -21.01 -25.70
CA GLN A 234 -2.42 -22.07 -26.43
C GLN A 234 -3.72 -21.60 -27.09
N GLN A 235 -4.40 -20.58 -26.55
CA GLN A 235 -5.62 -20.03 -27.15
C GLN A 235 -5.39 -19.40 -28.53
N HIS A 236 -4.20 -18.86 -28.78
CA HIS A 236 -3.88 -18.19 -30.05
C HIS A 236 -3.46 -19.18 -31.16
N GLN A 237 -3.52 -20.49 -30.92
CA GLN A 237 -3.20 -21.50 -31.93
C GLN A 237 -4.36 -21.70 -32.91
N PRO A 238 -4.17 -21.46 -34.23
CA PRO A 238 -5.25 -21.37 -35.23
C PRO A 238 -5.96 -22.70 -35.56
N LYS A 239 -5.64 -23.81 -34.89
CA LYS A 239 -6.16 -25.16 -35.21
C LYS A 239 -6.98 -25.80 -34.09
N VAL A 240 -7.23 -25.11 -32.99
CA VAL A 240 -8.02 -25.63 -31.87
C VAL A 240 -9.22 -24.72 -31.66
N GLU A 241 -10.35 -25.08 -32.28
CA GLU A 241 -11.64 -24.47 -31.97
C GLU A 241 -11.99 -24.85 -30.52
N ARG A 242 -12.06 -23.85 -29.64
CA ARG A 242 -12.30 -24.03 -28.20
C ARG A 242 -13.56 -23.24 -27.84
N ASP A 243 -14.51 -23.90 -27.19
CA ASP A 243 -15.85 -23.36 -26.89
C ASP A 243 -15.85 -22.22 -25.85
N LEU A 244 -14.79 -22.09 -25.05
CA LEU A 244 -14.70 -21.12 -23.95
C LEU A 244 -13.46 -20.22 -24.05
N PRO A 245 -13.56 -18.91 -23.69
CA PRO A 245 -12.42 -18.02 -23.53
C PRO A 245 -11.38 -18.59 -22.54
N ALA A 246 -10.07 -18.32 -22.72
CA ALA A 246 -9.05 -18.89 -21.83
C ALA A 246 -9.22 -18.48 -20.37
N TRP A 247 -9.64 -17.24 -20.09
CA TRP A 247 -9.87 -16.82 -18.70
C TRP A 247 -10.97 -17.66 -18.02
N VAL A 248 -11.98 -18.15 -18.76
CA VAL A 248 -13.03 -19.02 -18.21
C VAL A 248 -12.45 -20.39 -17.84
N ARG A 249 -11.67 -21.00 -18.74
CA ARG A 249 -11.02 -22.29 -18.45
C ARG A 249 -10.05 -22.17 -17.29
N LEU A 250 -9.17 -21.18 -17.35
CA LEU A 250 -8.19 -20.94 -16.30
C LEU A 250 -8.87 -20.67 -14.95
N SER A 251 -10.05 -20.05 -14.92
CA SER A 251 -10.81 -19.86 -13.68
C SER A 251 -11.27 -21.16 -13.01
N GLN A 252 -11.40 -22.24 -13.76
CA GLN A 252 -11.80 -23.55 -13.25
C GLN A 252 -10.61 -24.31 -12.63
N ASP A 253 -9.41 -24.10 -13.17
CA ASP A 253 -8.20 -24.84 -12.79
C ASP A 253 -7.29 -24.06 -11.83
N LEU A 254 -7.36 -22.72 -11.83
CA LEU A 254 -6.51 -21.88 -11.02
C LEU A 254 -6.87 -22.02 -9.53
N PRO A 255 -5.89 -22.25 -8.64
CA PRO A 255 -6.17 -22.40 -7.22
C PRO A 255 -6.64 -21.08 -6.63
N LEU A 256 -7.69 -21.13 -5.80
CA LEU A 256 -8.18 -19.99 -5.03
C LEU A 256 -7.29 -19.74 -3.82
N ASP A 257 -6.09 -19.22 -4.07
CA ASP A 257 -5.11 -18.89 -3.05
C ASP A 257 -4.56 -17.45 -3.21
N TRP A 258 -3.95 -16.95 -2.15
CA TRP A 258 -3.41 -15.59 -2.11
C TRP A 258 -2.21 -15.38 -3.05
N ILE A 259 -1.57 -16.45 -3.54
CA ILE A 259 -0.45 -16.37 -4.49
C ILE A 259 -1.03 -16.14 -5.89
N SER A 260 -2.04 -16.92 -6.29
CA SER A 260 -2.79 -16.71 -7.54
C SER A 260 -3.29 -15.27 -7.67
N GLU A 261 -3.90 -14.72 -6.61
CA GLU A 261 -4.38 -13.34 -6.62
C GLU A 261 -3.22 -12.35 -6.86
N ARG A 262 -2.08 -12.53 -6.17
CA ARG A 262 -0.91 -11.65 -6.31
C ARG A 262 -0.28 -11.73 -7.70
N ILE A 263 -0.26 -12.92 -8.31
CA ILE A 263 0.20 -13.11 -9.70
C ILE A 263 -0.70 -12.32 -10.65
N LEU A 264 -2.02 -12.47 -10.52
CA LEU A 264 -2.99 -11.74 -11.35
C LEU A 264 -2.94 -10.22 -11.10
N LYS A 265 -2.55 -9.75 -9.91
CA LYS A 265 -2.34 -8.34 -9.58
C LYS A 265 -0.92 -7.81 -9.86
N SER A 266 0.00 -8.65 -10.35
CA SER A 266 1.41 -8.27 -10.56
C SER A 266 1.56 -7.18 -11.65
N GLY A 267 2.35 -6.13 -11.42
CA GLY A 267 2.44 -4.99 -12.34
C GLY A 267 1.21 -4.05 -12.37
N LEU A 268 0.05 -4.48 -11.84
CA LEU A 268 -1.16 -3.67 -11.69
C LEU A 268 -1.22 -3.02 -10.29
N VAL A 269 -1.19 -3.85 -9.24
CA VAL A 269 -1.11 -3.42 -7.83
C VAL A 269 0.31 -3.62 -7.32
N TYR A 270 0.89 -4.80 -7.52
CA TYR A 270 2.21 -5.11 -6.95
C TYR A 270 3.33 -4.66 -7.86
N LYS A 271 4.30 -3.92 -7.31
CA LYS A 271 5.52 -3.56 -8.03
C LYS A 271 6.32 -4.83 -8.36
N THR A 272 6.51 -5.07 -9.64
CA THR A 272 7.38 -6.12 -10.19
C THR A 272 8.71 -5.53 -10.65
N PHE A 273 9.68 -6.41 -10.86
CA PHE A 273 10.92 -6.08 -11.54
C PHE A 273 10.63 -5.78 -13.02
N ASP A 274 11.13 -4.64 -13.52
CA ASP A 274 11.08 -4.30 -14.93
C ASP A 274 12.48 -3.83 -15.36
N ALA A 275 13.19 -4.67 -16.10
CA ALA A 275 14.53 -4.39 -16.58
C ALA A 275 14.56 -3.24 -17.61
N ALA A 276 13.50 -3.10 -18.41
CA ALA A 276 13.41 -2.09 -19.45
C ALA A 276 13.13 -0.69 -18.87
N ASN A 277 12.42 -0.63 -17.74
CA ASN A 277 12.09 0.59 -17.01
C ASN A 277 12.80 0.66 -15.65
N PHE A 278 14.04 0.15 -15.59
CA PHE A 278 14.84 0.13 -14.38
C PHE A 278 15.24 1.56 -13.98
N GLY A 279 14.38 2.20 -13.18
CA GLY A 279 14.47 3.62 -12.81
C GLY A 279 13.24 4.48 -13.14
N ALA A 280 12.22 3.93 -13.82
CA ALA A 280 10.95 4.62 -14.00
C ALA A 280 10.08 4.48 -12.73
N PHE A 281 10.20 5.46 -11.84
CA PHE A 281 9.41 5.57 -10.60
C PHE A 281 7.97 6.10 -10.85
N MET A 282 7.61 6.38 -12.10
CA MET A 282 6.36 7.04 -12.50
C MET A 282 5.59 6.18 -13.49
N GLY A 283 4.56 5.47 -13.02
CA GLY A 283 3.61 4.71 -13.84
C GLY A 283 2.17 5.00 -13.42
N GLY A 284 1.24 5.00 -14.38
CA GLY A 284 -0.20 5.20 -14.15
C GLY A 284 -0.90 3.98 -13.56
N ASP A 285 -2.06 4.15 -12.92
CA ASP A 285 -2.78 3.07 -12.25
C ASP A 285 -3.91 2.52 -13.13
N LEU A 286 -4.02 1.19 -13.20
CA LEU A 286 -5.05 0.46 -13.95
C LEU A 286 -6.17 -0.10 -13.04
N LEU A 287 -5.89 -0.26 -11.74
CA LEU A 287 -6.85 -0.73 -10.72
C LEU A 287 -7.17 0.39 -9.73
N ASN A 288 -8.37 0.36 -9.13
CA ASN A 288 -8.76 1.26 -8.04
C ASN A 288 -8.14 0.83 -6.69
N GLU A 289 -6.84 0.51 -6.72
CA GLU A 289 -6.03 0.10 -5.58
C GLU A 289 -4.67 0.81 -5.66
N ARG A 290 -4.15 1.24 -4.49
CA ARG A 290 -2.81 1.85 -4.44
C ARG A 290 -1.76 0.81 -4.79
N ARG A 291 -0.77 1.19 -5.60
CA ARG A 291 0.38 0.32 -5.86
C ARG A 291 1.11 -0.02 -4.56
N GLN A 292 1.44 -1.30 -4.42
CA GLN A 292 2.09 -1.87 -3.25
C GLN A 292 3.47 -2.44 -3.57
N HIS A 293 4.34 -2.40 -2.56
CA HIS A 293 5.63 -3.07 -2.55
C HIS A 293 5.55 -4.33 -1.67
N ASP A 294 5.77 -5.49 -2.30
CA ASP A 294 5.90 -6.77 -1.62
C ASP A 294 7.25 -7.40 -2.03
N PRO A 295 8.20 -7.57 -1.09
CA PRO A 295 9.50 -8.16 -1.37
C PRO A 295 9.44 -9.56 -1.99
N LEU A 296 8.47 -10.40 -1.58
CA LEU A 296 8.32 -11.74 -2.12
C LEU A 296 7.88 -11.69 -3.58
N VAL A 297 6.90 -10.85 -3.90
CA VAL A 297 6.42 -10.63 -5.28
C VAL A 297 7.54 -10.04 -6.14
N TYR A 298 8.23 -9.02 -5.63
CA TYR A 298 9.30 -8.37 -6.38
C TYR A 298 10.42 -9.35 -6.73
N ILE A 299 10.92 -10.11 -5.74
CA ILE A 299 11.96 -11.12 -5.96
C ILE A 299 11.46 -12.20 -6.93
N ALA A 300 10.26 -12.74 -6.72
CA ALA A 300 9.73 -13.80 -7.58
C ALA A 300 9.55 -13.33 -9.03
N SER A 301 9.16 -12.08 -9.25
CA SER A 301 9.01 -11.49 -10.59
C SER A 301 10.33 -11.35 -11.37
N VAL A 302 11.49 -11.41 -10.70
CA VAL A 302 12.80 -11.46 -11.39
C VAL A 302 13.00 -12.79 -12.11
N PHE A 303 12.42 -13.87 -11.57
CA PHE A 303 12.58 -15.24 -12.08
C PHE A 303 11.38 -15.73 -12.90
N GLY A 304 10.23 -15.06 -12.77
CA GLY A 304 9.03 -15.35 -13.55
C GLY A 304 9.13 -14.90 -15.00
N SER A 305 8.24 -15.44 -15.84
CA SER A 305 7.99 -14.89 -17.17
C SER A 305 7.34 -13.50 -17.05
N ASP A 306 7.18 -12.80 -18.17
CA ASP A 306 6.46 -11.54 -18.17
C ASP A 306 4.96 -11.79 -18.32
N LEU A 307 4.15 -11.39 -17.34
CA LEU A 307 2.69 -11.46 -17.46
C LEU A 307 2.11 -10.42 -18.42
N ARG A 308 2.92 -9.50 -18.95
CA ARG A 308 2.51 -8.57 -20.02
C ARG A 308 2.03 -9.30 -21.28
N ASP A 309 2.40 -10.57 -21.46
CA ASP A 309 1.90 -11.40 -22.57
C ASP A 309 0.42 -11.82 -22.37
N VAL A 310 -0.12 -11.70 -21.16
CA VAL A 310 -1.54 -11.92 -20.85
C VAL A 310 -2.24 -10.58 -20.81
N ASP A 311 -3.20 -10.37 -21.72
CA ASP A 311 -4.00 -9.15 -21.76
C ASP A 311 -4.62 -8.80 -20.40
N ASP A 312 -4.50 -7.54 -20.00
CA ASP A 312 -4.94 -7.08 -18.68
C ASP A 312 -6.45 -7.32 -18.47
N ASN A 313 -7.28 -7.28 -19.52
CA ASN A 313 -8.71 -7.56 -19.36
C ASN A 313 -8.98 -9.00 -18.93
N ASN A 314 -8.24 -9.98 -19.48
CA ASN A 314 -8.38 -11.38 -19.06
C ASN A 314 -8.01 -11.57 -17.59
N ARG A 315 -6.99 -10.86 -17.12
CA ARG A 315 -6.58 -10.87 -15.71
C ARG A 315 -7.63 -10.23 -14.82
N LEU A 316 -8.23 -9.12 -15.26
CA LEU A 316 -9.35 -8.47 -14.57
C LEU A 316 -10.57 -9.40 -14.50
N HIS A 317 -10.89 -10.15 -15.57
CA HIS A 317 -11.98 -11.14 -15.56
C HIS A 317 -11.74 -12.25 -14.53
N LEU A 318 -10.52 -12.80 -14.45
CA LEU A 318 -10.16 -13.78 -13.42
C LEU A 318 -10.30 -13.21 -12.01
N LEU A 319 -9.81 -11.99 -11.78
CA LEU A 319 -9.93 -11.30 -10.49
C LEU A 319 -11.39 -11.08 -10.08
N ARG A 320 -12.26 -10.73 -11.04
CA ARG A 320 -13.71 -10.58 -10.82
C ARG A 320 -14.39 -11.89 -10.48
N ALA A 321 -14.11 -12.94 -11.26
CA ALA A 321 -14.80 -14.21 -11.16
C ALA A 321 -14.36 -15.02 -9.93
N MET A 322 -13.05 -15.01 -9.62
CA MET A 322 -12.49 -15.87 -8.59
C MET A 322 -12.27 -15.17 -7.25
N PHE A 323 -11.84 -13.91 -7.24
CA PHE A 323 -11.32 -13.24 -6.03
C PHE A 323 -12.23 -12.14 -5.49
N ASP A 324 -13.48 -12.08 -5.97
CA ASP A 324 -14.47 -11.04 -5.63
C ASP A 324 -13.94 -9.60 -5.78
N GLN A 325 -12.96 -9.39 -6.67
CA GLN A 325 -12.35 -8.07 -6.90
C GLN A 325 -13.21 -7.19 -7.83
N ARG A 326 -14.53 -7.36 -7.79
CA ARG A 326 -15.45 -6.77 -8.78
C ARG A 326 -15.55 -5.26 -8.63
N HIS A 327 -15.36 -4.72 -7.44
CA HIS A 327 -15.30 -3.27 -7.21
C HIS A 327 -13.95 -2.68 -7.65
N GLN A 328 -12.84 -3.32 -7.26
CA GLN A 328 -11.48 -2.82 -7.50
C GLN A 328 -11.11 -2.83 -8.99
N THR A 329 -11.72 -3.74 -9.75
CA THR A 329 -11.55 -3.88 -11.20
C THR A 329 -12.51 -3.00 -12.02
N GLU A 330 -13.39 -2.21 -11.39
CA GLU A 330 -14.21 -1.24 -12.13
C GLU A 330 -13.31 -0.18 -12.76
N ALA A 331 -13.57 0.12 -14.03
CA ALA A 331 -12.79 1.12 -14.75
C ALA A 331 -12.96 2.51 -14.14
N LYS A 332 -11.86 3.24 -14.02
CA LYS A 332 -11.83 4.65 -13.62
C LYS A 332 -10.87 5.41 -14.51
N LEU A 333 -11.18 6.67 -14.74
CA LEU A 333 -10.33 7.59 -15.52
C LEU A 333 -9.44 8.41 -14.60
N TRP A 334 -9.84 8.58 -13.33
CA TRP A 334 -9.07 9.29 -12.32
C TRP A 334 -8.94 8.48 -11.02
N ARG A 335 -7.87 8.77 -10.26
CA ARG A 335 -7.66 8.21 -8.91
C ARG A 335 -8.75 8.66 -7.95
N GLY A 336 -8.98 7.89 -6.88
CA GLY A 336 -10.01 8.18 -5.86
C GLY A 336 -9.55 7.89 -4.44
N ASP A 337 -8.25 7.87 -4.22
CA ASP A 337 -7.64 7.21 -3.07
C ASP A 337 -7.70 8.05 -1.79
N ASN A 338 -8.21 9.29 -1.87
CA ASN A 338 -8.29 10.26 -0.77
C ASN A 338 -9.73 10.77 -0.58
N LEU A 339 -10.70 10.00 -1.05
CA LEU A 339 -12.12 10.29 -0.90
C LEU A 339 -12.67 9.56 0.32
N LYS A 340 -13.51 10.25 1.08
CA LYS A 340 -14.24 9.70 2.22
C LYS A 340 -15.70 10.08 2.11
N THR A 341 -16.59 9.13 2.36
CA THR A 341 -18.00 9.45 2.58
C THR A 341 -18.13 10.23 3.89
N SER A 342 -18.49 11.51 3.82
CA SER A 342 -18.66 12.39 4.98
C SER A 342 -20.04 12.21 5.62
N ASP A 343 -21.07 12.00 4.80
CA ASP A 343 -22.45 11.82 5.28
C ASP A 343 -23.27 10.94 4.34
N ILE A 344 -24.27 10.26 4.89
CA ILE A 344 -25.25 9.43 4.17
C ILE A 344 -26.64 9.68 4.77
N VAL A 345 -27.49 10.35 4.00
CA VAL A 345 -28.91 10.52 4.33
C VAL A 345 -29.72 9.48 3.57
N THR A 346 -30.45 8.63 4.30
CA THR A 346 -31.35 7.63 3.71
C THR A 346 -32.80 8.01 4.01
N ASN A 347 -33.59 8.25 2.95
CA ASN A 347 -35.03 8.47 3.02
C ASN A 347 -35.74 7.24 2.49
N VAL A 348 -36.68 6.69 3.26
CA VAL A 348 -37.46 5.50 2.88
C VAL A 348 -38.94 5.84 2.87
N GLN A 349 -39.60 5.53 1.76
CA GLN A 349 -41.06 5.60 1.63
C GLN A 349 -41.59 4.19 1.40
N LEU A 350 -42.55 3.77 2.21
CA LEU A 350 -43.15 2.44 2.12
C LEU A 350 -44.54 2.56 1.49
N PHE A 351 -44.82 1.66 0.55
CA PHE A 351 -46.11 1.55 -0.12
C PHE A 351 -46.67 0.11 0.05
N PRO A 352 -47.21 -0.22 1.25
CA PRO A 352 -47.72 -1.57 1.55
C PRO A 352 -48.77 -2.07 0.57
N GLU A 353 -49.66 -1.19 0.11
CA GLU A 353 -50.72 -1.50 -0.86
C GLU A 353 -50.16 -2.03 -2.18
N TYR A 354 -49.00 -1.53 -2.59
CA TYR A 354 -48.31 -1.95 -3.81
C TYR A 354 -47.20 -2.98 -3.55
N ARG A 355 -46.94 -3.31 -2.28
CA ARG A 355 -45.79 -4.13 -1.84
C ARG A 355 -44.45 -3.58 -2.36
N LEU A 356 -44.32 -2.25 -2.41
CA LEU A 356 -43.12 -1.56 -2.86
C LEU A 356 -42.56 -0.65 -1.78
N ALA A 357 -41.26 -0.42 -1.82
CA ALA A 357 -40.57 0.61 -1.06
C ALA A 357 -39.70 1.43 -2.01
N TYR A 358 -39.67 2.74 -1.80
CA TYR A 358 -38.74 3.65 -2.46
C TYR A 358 -37.67 4.09 -1.46
N THR A 359 -36.41 3.81 -1.76
CA THR A 359 -35.26 4.20 -0.94
C THR A 359 -34.42 5.21 -1.71
N GLU A 360 -34.23 6.39 -1.13
CA GLU A 360 -33.36 7.42 -1.67
C GLU A 360 -32.16 7.59 -0.73
N LYS A 361 -30.95 7.47 -1.28
CA LYS A 361 -29.71 7.79 -0.56
C LYS A 361 -29.08 9.03 -1.17
N THR A 362 -28.87 10.03 -0.33
CA THR A 362 -28.04 11.20 -0.64
C THR A 362 -26.72 11.05 0.09
N ILE A 363 -25.62 11.08 -0.66
CA ILE A 363 -24.28 10.78 -0.18
C ILE A 363 -23.39 11.99 -0.43
N LEU A 364 -22.69 12.42 0.61
CA LEU A 364 -21.67 13.46 0.54
C LEU A 364 -20.28 12.82 0.54
N ILE A 365 -19.46 13.28 -0.41
CA ILE A 365 -18.12 12.79 -0.66
C ILE A 365 -17.17 13.94 -0.35
N HIS A 366 -16.36 13.76 0.69
CA HIS A 366 -15.31 14.68 1.05
C HIS A 366 -13.99 14.22 0.43
N ASN A 367 -13.29 15.14 -0.23
CA ASN A 367 -11.92 14.91 -0.69
C ASN A 367 -10.95 15.45 0.36
N GLN A 368 -10.15 14.56 0.93
CA GLN A 368 -9.23 14.84 2.04
C GLN A 368 -7.94 15.55 1.62
N LEU A 369 -7.74 15.77 0.31
CA LEU A 369 -6.62 16.53 -0.21
C LEU A 369 -6.69 17.99 0.25
N ARG A 370 -5.54 18.65 0.38
CA ARG A 370 -5.50 20.09 0.67
C ARG A 370 -5.65 20.90 -0.62
N LEU A 371 -6.07 22.17 -0.49
CA LEU A 371 -6.30 23.07 -1.63
C LEU A 371 -5.05 23.36 -2.47
N ASP A 372 -3.87 23.31 -1.84
CA ASP A 372 -2.56 23.60 -2.43
C ASP A 372 -1.95 22.42 -3.20
N GLN A 373 -2.63 21.27 -3.25
CA GLN A 373 -2.10 20.05 -3.85
C GLN A 373 -2.37 19.99 -5.36
N PHE A 374 -1.36 19.58 -6.14
CA PHE A 374 -1.50 19.38 -7.58
C PHE A 374 -2.27 18.10 -7.88
N ARG A 375 -3.07 18.08 -8.96
CA ARG A 375 -4.02 16.99 -9.30
C ARG A 375 -4.99 16.65 -8.15
N ARG A 376 -5.55 17.69 -7.53
CA ARG A 376 -6.56 17.59 -6.48
C ARG A 376 -7.87 16.94 -6.89
N THR A 377 -8.13 16.85 -8.19
CA THR A 377 -9.37 16.29 -8.71
C THR A 377 -9.32 14.78 -8.71
N GLN A 378 -10.32 14.16 -8.11
CA GLN A 378 -10.47 12.72 -8.00
C GLN A 378 -11.83 12.24 -8.53
N GLU A 379 -11.94 10.94 -8.80
CA GLU A 379 -13.17 10.26 -9.18
C GLU A 379 -13.59 9.29 -8.07
N ALA A 380 -14.83 9.41 -7.61
CA ALA A 380 -15.42 8.48 -6.65
C ALA A 380 -16.06 7.29 -7.37
N LEU A 381 -16.02 6.13 -6.72
CA LEU A 381 -16.68 4.91 -7.16
C LEU A 381 -17.43 4.32 -5.97
N TYR A 382 -18.74 4.12 -6.13
CA TYR A 382 -19.59 3.40 -5.18
C TYR A 382 -20.11 2.12 -5.82
N THR A 383 -20.36 1.11 -5.01
CA THR A 383 -21.02 -0.14 -5.42
C THR A 383 -22.12 -0.49 -4.44
N PHE A 384 -23.33 -0.64 -4.95
CA PHE A 384 -24.52 -1.01 -4.19
C PHE A 384 -24.93 -2.44 -4.54
N TYR A 385 -25.35 -3.20 -3.53
CA TYR A 385 -25.97 -4.51 -3.70
C TYR A 385 -27.45 -4.38 -3.38
N LEU A 386 -28.29 -4.61 -4.38
CA LEU A 386 -29.72 -4.37 -4.27
C LEU A 386 -30.47 -5.64 -3.85
N PRO A 387 -31.60 -5.54 -3.11
CA PRO A 387 -32.51 -6.66 -2.93
C PRO A 387 -33.02 -7.19 -4.27
N GLU A 388 -33.34 -8.47 -4.32
CA GLU A 388 -33.90 -9.09 -5.53
C GLU A 388 -35.16 -8.35 -6.00
N GLY A 389 -35.28 -8.16 -7.32
CA GLY A 389 -36.39 -7.41 -7.94
C GLY A 389 -36.32 -5.90 -7.79
N SER A 390 -35.28 -5.34 -7.14
CA SER A 390 -35.09 -3.89 -7.05
C SER A 390 -34.60 -3.29 -8.36
N VAL A 391 -34.91 -2.02 -8.59
CA VAL A 391 -34.46 -1.25 -9.75
C VAL A 391 -34.02 0.15 -9.36
N VAL A 392 -32.95 0.64 -9.99
CA VAL A 392 -32.56 2.05 -9.87
C VAL A 392 -33.57 2.87 -10.66
N THR A 393 -34.24 3.80 -9.98
CA THR A 393 -35.34 4.60 -10.54
C THR A 393 -35.02 6.08 -10.58
N SER A 394 -34.01 6.54 -9.83
CA SER A 394 -33.55 7.92 -9.87
C SER A 394 -32.06 7.98 -9.60
N ALA A 395 -31.38 8.95 -10.21
CA ALA A 395 -30.03 9.33 -9.85
C ALA A 395 -29.86 10.81 -10.14
N ALA A 396 -29.12 11.53 -9.30
CA ALA A 396 -28.90 12.96 -9.47
C ALA A 396 -27.55 13.40 -8.90
N LEU A 397 -27.03 14.49 -9.45
CA LEU A 397 -25.79 15.13 -9.02
C LEU A 397 -26.06 16.59 -8.68
N TRP A 398 -25.48 17.10 -7.60
CA TRP A 398 -25.57 18.53 -7.33
C TRP A 398 -24.48 19.27 -8.10
N ILE A 399 -24.91 20.21 -8.93
CA ILE A 399 -24.04 21.09 -9.72
C ILE A 399 -24.39 22.52 -9.35
N GLU A 400 -23.41 23.28 -8.86
CA GLU A 400 -23.59 24.66 -8.39
C GLU A 400 -24.70 24.84 -7.33
N GLY A 401 -24.97 23.80 -6.54
CA GLY A 401 -26.01 23.80 -5.50
C GLY A 401 -27.40 23.38 -5.98
N GLU A 402 -27.58 23.14 -7.27
CA GLU A 402 -28.84 22.67 -7.85
C GLU A 402 -28.79 21.16 -8.11
N GLU A 403 -29.87 20.45 -7.79
CA GLU A 403 -30.03 19.03 -8.13
C GLU A 403 -30.23 18.89 -9.64
N ARG A 404 -29.34 18.14 -10.30
CA ARG A 404 -29.44 17.82 -11.73
C ARG A 404 -29.69 16.32 -11.91
N PRO A 405 -30.87 15.90 -12.41
CA PRO A 405 -31.20 14.50 -12.59
C PRO A 405 -30.39 13.87 -13.73
N ALA A 406 -30.06 12.60 -13.58
CA ALA A 406 -29.46 11.78 -14.63
C ALA A 406 -30.52 11.28 -15.63
N TYR A 407 -30.08 11.01 -16.85
CA TYR A 407 -30.94 10.47 -17.91
C TYR A 407 -30.57 9.02 -18.21
N LEU A 408 -31.58 8.17 -18.37
CA LEU A 408 -31.39 6.78 -18.78
C LEU A 408 -31.06 6.72 -20.28
N THR A 409 -30.02 5.97 -20.64
CA THR A 409 -29.61 5.74 -22.02
C THR A 409 -28.93 4.37 -22.14
N THR A 410 -28.59 3.96 -23.37
CA THR A 410 -27.78 2.76 -23.61
C THR A 410 -26.39 2.89 -22.97
N LYS A 411 -25.85 1.76 -22.50
CA LYS A 411 -24.54 1.67 -21.86
C LYS A 411 -23.43 2.32 -22.69
N GLU A 412 -23.33 1.95 -23.97
CA GLU A 412 -22.31 2.49 -24.87
C GLU A 412 -22.35 4.01 -25.01
N LYS A 413 -23.57 4.59 -25.09
CA LYS A 413 -23.75 6.04 -25.20
C LYS A 413 -23.40 6.73 -23.88
N ALA A 414 -23.76 6.13 -22.73
CA ALA A 414 -23.39 6.64 -21.41
C ALA A 414 -21.86 6.61 -21.21
N ASP A 415 -21.21 5.50 -21.55
CA ASP A 415 -19.75 5.32 -21.44
C ASP A 415 -18.99 6.29 -22.33
N SER A 416 -19.44 6.46 -23.58
CA SER A 416 -18.82 7.39 -24.53
C SER A 416 -18.94 8.83 -24.04
N ALA A 417 -20.12 9.22 -23.56
CA ALA A 417 -20.34 10.56 -23.00
C ALA A 417 -19.50 10.78 -21.74
N TYR A 418 -19.47 9.80 -20.82
CA TYR A 418 -18.68 9.89 -19.60
C TYR A 418 -17.18 10.02 -19.90
N THR A 419 -16.66 9.19 -20.80
CA THR A 419 -15.24 9.21 -21.19
C THR A 419 -14.86 10.52 -21.85
N GLN A 420 -15.73 11.06 -22.71
CA GLN A 420 -15.52 12.36 -23.33
C GLN A 420 -15.49 13.47 -22.26
N ILE A 421 -16.46 13.47 -21.35
CA ILE A 421 -16.63 14.49 -20.32
C ILE A 421 -15.49 14.43 -19.30
N VAL A 422 -15.12 13.27 -18.80
CA VAL A 422 -14.11 13.11 -17.74
C VAL A 422 -12.68 13.13 -18.29
N GLY A 423 -12.47 12.54 -19.47
CA GLY A 423 -11.16 12.43 -20.10
C GLY A 423 -10.70 13.74 -20.74
N TYR A 424 -11.60 14.49 -21.36
CA TYR A 424 -11.25 15.68 -22.15
C TYR A 424 -11.85 16.97 -21.58
N GLU A 425 -13.17 17.03 -21.37
CA GLU A 425 -13.85 18.28 -20.98
C GLU A 425 -13.66 18.64 -19.51
N ARG A 426 -13.41 17.63 -18.66
CA ARG A 426 -13.29 17.68 -17.20
C ARG A 426 -14.44 18.41 -16.50
N ARG A 427 -15.68 18.11 -16.90
CA ARG A 427 -16.91 18.66 -16.30
C ARG A 427 -17.50 17.72 -15.26
N ASP A 428 -18.75 17.95 -14.86
CA ASP A 428 -19.48 17.32 -13.76
C ASP A 428 -20.41 16.15 -14.19
N PRO A 429 -19.91 14.92 -14.39
CA PRO A 429 -20.78 13.78 -14.66
C PRO A 429 -21.03 12.88 -13.45
N LEU A 430 -22.19 12.24 -13.51
CA LEU A 430 -22.59 11.08 -12.72
C LEU A 430 -22.90 9.94 -13.70
N LEU A 431 -22.30 8.77 -13.48
CA LEU A 431 -22.58 7.58 -14.27
C LEU A 431 -23.05 6.46 -13.35
N VAL A 432 -24.24 5.93 -13.62
CA VAL A 432 -24.79 4.78 -12.91
C VAL A 432 -24.89 3.61 -13.88
N HIS A 433 -24.28 2.49 -13.52
CA HIS A 433 -24.32 1.26 -14.32
C HIS A 433 -24.92 0.12 -13.52
N TRP A 434 -25.89 -0.55 -14.12
CA TRP A 434 -26.28 -1.88 -13.71
C TRP A 434 -25.17 -2.86 -14.13
N GLN A 435 -24.66 -3.61 -13.17
CA GLN A 435 -23.63 -4.62 -13.36
C GLN A 435 -24.26 -6.01 -13.29
N GLU A 436 -23.45 -7.06 -13.21
CA GLU A 436 -23.95 -8.43 -13.08
C GLU A 436 -24.77 -8.65 -11.79
N GLY A 437 -25.87 -9.39 -11.90
CA GLY A 437 -26.74 -9.74 -10.77
C GLY A 437 -27.45 -8.53 -10.18
N ASN A 438 -27.32 -8.36 -8.86
CA ASN A 438 -27.96 -7.31 -8.08
C ASN A 438 -27.05 -6.10 -7.81
N ARG A 439 -25.97 -5.94 -8.60
CA ARG A 439 -24.92 -4.97 -8.32
C ARG A 439 -25.07 -3.73 -9.19
N VAL A 440 -24.90 -2.56 -8.57
CA VAL A 440 -24.94 -1.26 -9.26
C VAL A 440 -23.69 -0.47 -8.91
N SER A 441 -22.96 0.01 -9.91
CA SER A 441 -21.81 0.89 -9.70
C SER A 441 -22.16 2.34 -10.02
N VAL A 442 -21.68 3.27 -9.21
CA VAL A 442 -21.86 4.71 -9.44
C VAL A 442 -20.50 5.39 -9.49
N ARG A 443 -20.22 6.11 -10.57
CA ARG A 443 -19.00 6.92 -10.72
C ARG A 443 -19.34 8.39 -10.67
N ILE A 444 -18.57 9.15 -9.89
CA ILE A 444 -18.81 10.57 -9.63
C ILE A 444 -17.54 11.36 -9.87
N PHE A 445 -17.62 12.37 -10.74
CA PHE A 445 -16.55 13.31 -11.03
C PHE A 445 -17.10 14.74 -11.21
N PRO A 446 -16.31 15.79 -10.96
CA PRO A 446 -15.07 15.80 -10.17
C PRO A 446 -15.38 15.78 -8.67
N CYS A 447 -14.52 15.12 -7.89
CA CYS A 447 -14.46 15.28 -6.44
C CYS A 447 -13.24 16.13 -6.10
N THR A 448 -13.44 17.36 -5.66
CA THR A 448 -12.35 18.32 -5.37
C THR A 448 -12.34 18.68 -3.88
N PRO A 449 -11.21 19.14 -3.32
CA PRO A 449 -11.11 19.43 -1.88
C PRO A 449 -11.81 20.72 -1.45
N GLU A 450 -12.23 21.58 -2.38
CA GLU A 450 -12.90 22.85 -2.06
C GLU A 450 -14.27 22.66 -1.43
N LYS A 451 -15.03 21.66 -1.90
CA LYS A 451 -16.41 21.41 -1.50
C LYS A 451 -16.72 19.93 -1.58
N ASP A 452 -17.51 19.46 -0.63
CA ASP A 452 -18.05 18.10 -0.66
C ASP A 452 -18.89 17.91 -1.92
N ARG A 453 -18.66 16.78 -2.60
CA ARG A 453 -19.42 16.38 -3.77
C ARG A 453 -20.65 15.61 -3.32
N GLN A 454 -21.83 16.01 -3.77
CA GLN A 454 -23.09 15.38 -3.36
C GLN A 454 -23.74 14.69 -4.55
N PHE A 455 -24.12 13.44 -4.38
CA PHE A 455 -24.95 12.71 -5.34
C PHE A 455 -26.08 11.98 -4.64
N LYS A 456 -27.07 11.58 -5.42
CA LYS A 456 -28.25 10.87 -4.97
C LYS A 456 -28.53 9.68 -5.86
N ILE A 457 -29.00 8.60 -5.25
CA ILE A 457 -29.51 7.40 -5.93
C ILE A 457 -30.83 6.98 -5.29
N GLY A 458 -31.85 6.79 -6.13
CA GLY A 458 -33.18 6.32 -5.76
C GLY A 458 -33.42 4.94 -6.32
N ILE A 459 -33.85 4.02 -5.45
CA ILE A 459 -34.06 2.61 -5.75
C ILE A 459 -35.47 2.25 -5.32
N THR A 460 -36.21 1.63 -6.24
CA THR A 460 -37.52 1.04 -5.93
C THR A 460 -37.32 -0.45 -5.73
N SER A 461 -37.76 -0.97 -4.59
CA SER A 461 -37.59 -2.36 -4.17
C SER A 461 -38.93 -2.99 -3.86
N PRO A 462 -39.16 -4.26 -4.25
CA PRO A 462 -40.29 -5.01 -3.73
C PRO A 462 -40.09 -5.28 -2.23
N MET A 463 -41.18 -5.24 -1.46
CA MET A 463 -41.18 -5.69 -0.08
C MET A 463 -41.44 -7.19 -0.05
N ALA A 464 -40.58 -7.93 0.65
CA ALA A 464 -40.70 -9.37 0.77
C ALA A 464 -41.94 -9.74 1.59
N TYR A 465 -42.62 -10.82 1.21
CA TYR A 465 -43.75 -11.36 1.94
C TYR A 465 -43.41 -12.77 2.45
N PRO A 466 -42.82 -12.89 3.66
CA PRO A 466 -42.47 -14.19 4.23
C PRO A 466 -43.69 -15.00 4.70
N GLY A 467 -44.87 -14.37 4.81
CA GLY A 467 -46.09 -14.96 5.35
C GLY A 467 -46.67 -14.12 6.49
N GLU A 468 -47.69 -14.66 7.18
CA GLU A 468 -48.21 -14.12 8.44
C GLU A 468 -48.74 -12.67 8.39
N GLY A 469 -49.09 -12.16 7.20
CA GLY A 469 -49.61 -10.80 7.05
C GLY A 469 -48.56 -9.68 7.23
N ARG A 470 -47.27 -10.02 7.22
CA ARG A 470 -46.16 -9.07 7.37
C ARG A 470 -45.45 -8.83 6.03
N LEU A 471 -45.15 -7.56 5.75
CA LEU A 471 -44.25 -7.16 4.65
C LEU A 471 -42.90 -6.75 5.24
N GLU A 472 -41.83 -7.16 4.59
CA GLU A 472 -40.45 -6.87 4.99
C GLU A 472 -39.76 -5.98 3.98
N TYR A 473 -39.21 -4.88 4.48
CA TYR A 473 -38.38 -3.96 3.72
C TYR A 473 -36.90 -4.25 4.01
N HIS A 474 -36.09 -4.40 2.97
CA HIS A 474 -34.65 -4.57 3.07
C HIS A 474 -33.97 -3.26 2.63
N ASN A 475 -33.23 -2.63 3.56
CA ASN A 475 -32.42 -1.46 3.22
C ASN A 475 -31.19 -1.89 2.40
N ILE A 476 -30.77 -0.98 1.54
CA ILE A 476 -29.66 -1.06 0.59
C ILE A 476 -28.36 -0.47 1.14
#